data_AF-A0A496SK37-F1
#
_entry.id   AF-A0A496SK37-F1
#
_cell.length_a   1.000
_cell.length_b   1.000
_cell.length_c   1.000
_cell.angle_alpha   90.00
_cell.angle_beta   90.00
_cell.angle_gamma   90.00
#
_symmetry.space_group_name_H-M   'P 1'
#
loop_
_entity.id
_entity.type
_entity.pdbx_description
1 polymer ?
#
loop_
_entity_poly.entity_id
_entity_poly.type
_entity_poly.pdbx_seq_one_letter_code
_entity_poly.pdbx_strand_id
1 'polypeptide(L)'
;MRIWLYDEYNWPSGTCGGFLLRDKPWVRNVVLGGKMLKIRKGESIDVDFEGDVLLVKAVLENGKAKDIDDYSIKENSKGRRILWENNLDQDCTFIIFAKGVTKGVLPSCTGSSWTWDQQGYLNTLDPRAVKAFLDYIYEEYAKRFGSYFGSLIPGVFTDEPCLSLESAKEGEACLPFTHGLFEIFRKRKGYDLRDKLHELIFDLGDYLKVRYDYWSLVTEVFSESYSKQIRDWCDRHHLNYTGHFLEDETLYESTRYSGDVYQSAKWMHIPGMDLLRKSTSYSEQKNLPSSKDLRLLNITAKLTSSTAVHNGSRRVLCEAFGLTGWDLTMEDMKRITDWLCALGINLREC
;
A
#
# COMPACT_ATOMS: atom_id res chain seq x y z
N MET A 1 -7.44 -18.59 -28.23
CA MET A 1 -7.45 -18.30 -26.78
C MET A 1 -6.19 -17.49 -26.47
N ARG A 2 -6.28 -16.43 -25.65
CA ARG A 2 -5.12 -15.67 -25.15
C ARG A 2 -4.97 -15.95 -23.66
N ILE A 3 -3.75 -15.91 -23.14
CA ILE A 3 -3.45 -16.19 -21.72
C ILE A 3 -2.71 -14.99 -21.16
N TRP A 4 -3.17 -14.45 -20.04
CA TRP A 4 -2.49 -13.37 -19.34
C TRP A 4 -1.53 -13.94 -18.31
N LEU A 5 -0.39 -13.29 -18.11
CA LEU A 5 0.47 -13.62 -16.98
C LEU A 5 -0.07 -12.92 -15.75
N TYR A 6 -0.29 -13.68 -14.70
CA TYR A 6 -0.59 -13.16 -13.37
C TYR A 6 0.73 -13.13 -12.60
N ASP A 7 1.11 -11.98 -12.05
CA ASP A 7 2.49 -11.75 -11.59
C ASP A 7 2.78 -12.20 -10.15
N GLU A 8 1.87 -12.98 -9.58
CA GLU A 8 1.96 -13.49 -8.22
C GLU A 8 1.47 -14.94 -8.14
N TYR A 9 1.81 -15.65 -7.05
CA TYR A 9 1.26 -16.98 -6.78
C TYR A 9 -0.16 -16.95 -6.24
N ASN A 10 -0.47 -15.97 -5.39
CA ASN A 10 -1.76 -15.79 -4.72
C ASN A 10 -2.18 -14.33 -4.89
N TRP A 11 -1.94 -13.45 -3.91
CA TRP A 11 -2.15 -11.99 -3.91
C TRP A 11 -1.50 -11.44 -2.62
N PRO A 12 -1.31 -10.14 -2.42
CA PRO A 12 -1.08 -9.15 -3.46
C PRO A 12 0.27 -9.38 -4.16
N SER A 13 0.44 -8.80 -5.35
CA SER A 13 1.69 -8.77 -6.09
C SER A 13 2.85 -8.26 -5.23
N GLY A 14 4.00 -8.94 -5.34
CA GLY A 14 5.22 -8.63 -4.60
C GLY A 14 5.44 -9.52 -3.38
N THR A 15 4.51 -10.43 -3.08
CA THR A 15 4.70 -11.43 -2.03
C THR A 15 5.59 -12.57 -2.47
N CYS A 16 5.52 -12.96 -3.75
CA CYS A 16 6.21 -14.09 -4.37
C CYS A 16 6.08 -15.39 -3.57
N GLY A 17 4.91 -15.66 -2.97
CA GLY A 17 4.71 -16.78 -2.04
C GLY A 17 5.67 -16.81 -0.83
N GLY A 18 6.30 -15.67 -0.52
CA GLY A 18 7.34 -15.51 0.51
C GLY A 18 8.77 -15.79 0.04
N PHE A 19 8.98 -16.29 -1.19
CA PHE A 19 10.30 -16.67 -1.69
C PHE A 19 11.26 -15.49 -1.82
N LEU A 20 10.80 -14.38 -2.41
CA LEU A 20 11.63 -13.21 -2.62
C LEU A 20 12.14 -12.64 -1.29
N LEU A 21 11.26 -12.51 -0.29
CA LEU A 21 11.63 -11.99 1.03
C LEU A 21 12.48 -12.98 1.84
N ARG A 22 12.41 -14.28 1.56
CA ARG A 22 13.33 -15.29 2.13
C ARG A 22 14.73 -15.14 1.54
N ASP A 23 14.82 -15.08 0.21
CA ASP A 23 16.10 -15.07 -0.51
C ASP A 23 16.78 -13.69 -0.47
N LYS A 24 15.98 -12.62 -0.40
CA LYS A 24 16.44 -11.23 -0.38
C LYS A 24 15.73 -10.43 0.72
N PRO A 25 16.02 -10.67 2.02
CA PRO A 25 15.32 -10.00 3.13
C PRO A 25 15.36 -8.47 3.10
N TRP A 26 16.35 -7.88 2.41
CA TRP A 26 16.49 -6.42 2.26
C TRP A 26 15.39 -5.78 1.41
N VAL A 27 14.64 -6.56 0.62
CA VAL A 27 13.51 -6.04 -0.20
C VAL A 27 12.25 -5.78 0.62
N ARG A 28 12.24 -6.11 1.91
CA ARG A 28 11.08 -5.98 2.79
C ARG A 28 10.69 -4.52 2.98
N ASN A 29 9.38 -4.26 2.96
CA ASN A 29 8.77 -2.96 3.19
C ASN A 29 9.20 -2.38 4.55
N VAL A 30 9.50 -1.09 4.53
CA VAL A 30 9.94 -0.31 5.69
C VAL A 30 8.81 0.64 6.03
N VAL A 31 8.55 0.82 7.33
CA VAL A 31 7.48 1.69 7.81
C VAL A 31 8.04 2.75 8.75
N LEU A 32 7.39 3.91 8.75
CA LEU A 32 7.56 4.90 9.79
C LEU A 32 6.55 4.58 10.90
N GLY A 33 7.03 3.90 11.93
CA GLY A 33 6.23 3.56 13.11
C GLY A 33 6.23 4.71 14.11
N GLY A 34 5.10 4.94 14.76
CA GLY A 34 4.95 5.92 15.83
C GLY A 34 4.17 5.34 17.01
N LYS A 35 4.47 5.83 18.21
CA LYS A 35 3.71 5.51 19.43
C LYS A 35 3.40 6.79 20.19
N MET A 36 2.15 6.94 20.61
CA MET A 36 1.62 8.12 21.28
C MET A 36 0.99 7.69 22.60
N LEU A 37 1.47 8.28 23.70
CA LEU A 37 1.05 7.91 25.05
C LEU A 37 0.70 9.18 25.83
N LYS A 38 -0.49 9.23 26.43
CA LYS A 38 -0.88 10.33 27.32
C LYS A 38 -0.24 10.11 28.69
N ILE A 39 0.65 11.01 29.09
CA ILE A 39 1.47 10.88 30.31
C ILE A 39 1.16 12.03 31.25
N ARG A 40 0.80 11.70 32.49
CA ARG A 40 0.56 12.73 33.51
C ARG A 40 1.85 13.34 34.00
N LYS A 41 1.78 14.54 34.56
CA LYS A 41 2.91 15.14 35.28
C LYS A 41 3.45 14.19 36.35
N GLY A 42 4.77 13.96 36.35
CA GLY A 42 5.48 13.08 37.29
C GLY A 42 5.30 11.59 37.03
N GLU A 43 4.61 11.20 35.95
CA GLU A 43 4.47 9.80 35.56
C GLU A 43 5.67 9.35 34.70
N SER A 44 6.10 8.11 34.91
CA SER A 44 7.16 7.48 34.12
C SER A 44 6.60 6.48 33.13
N ILE A 45 7.23 6.40 31.96
CA ILE A 45 7.00 5.37 30.96
C ILE A 45 8.17 4.41 30.86
N ASP A 46 7.84 3.17 30.52
CA ASP A 46 8.77 2.13 30.09
C ASP A 46 8.07 1.31 29.01
N VAL A 47 8.32 1.66 27.74
CA VAL A 47 7.56 1.11 26.62
C VAL A 47 8.47 0.52 25.57
N ASP A 48 8.07 -0.65 25.05
CA ASP A 48 8.73 -1.27 23.92
C ASP A 48 8.53 -0.42 22.65
N PHE A 49 9.58 -0.33 21.85
CA PHE A 49 9.59 0.23 20.51
C PHE A 49 10.50 -0.60 19.61
N GLU A 50 10.32 -0.44 18.31
CA GLU A 50 11.08 -1.18 17.31
C GLU A 50 11.79 -0.26 16.35
N GLY A 51 12.94 -0.72 15.85
CA GLY A 51 13.66 0.04 14.86
C GLY A 51 14.41 1.24 15.43
N ASP A 52 14.96 2.04 14.53
CA ASP A 52 15.84 3.14 14.91
C ASP A 52 15.02 4.38 15.24
N VAL A 53 15.22 4.96 16.43
CA VAL A 53 14.51 6.18 16.87
C VAL A 53 14.86 7.33 15.94
N LEU A 54 13.82 8.02 15.46
CA LEU A 54 13.91 9.15 14.55
C LEU A 54 13.50 10.46 15.21
N LEU A 55 12.53 10.42 16.13
CA LEU A 55 12.01 11.59 16.84
C LEU A 55 11.45 11.17 18.20
N VAL A 56 11.72 11.98 19.22
CA VAL A 56 11.03 11.92 20.52
C VAL A 56 10.57 13.32 20.90
N LYS A 57 9.26 13.51 21.09
CA LYS A 57 8.66 14.79 21.48
C LYS A 57 7.53 14.61 22.50
N ALA A 58 7.25 15.67 23.24
CA ALA A 58 6.03 15.82 24.02
C ALA A 58 5.11 16.85 23.36
N VAL A 59 3.88 16.47 23.04
CA VAL A 59 2.81 17.39 22.65
C VAL A 59 2.10 17.87 23.90
N LEU A 60 2.11 19.18 24.10
CA LEU A 60 1.58 19.88 25.25
C LEU A 60 0.11 20.26 25.04
N GLU A 61 -0.61 20.51 26.12
CA GLU A 61 -2.03 20.92 26.07
C GLU A 61 -2.25 22.23 25.31
N ASN A 62 -1.24 23.09 25.27
CA ASN A 62 -1.28 24.37 24.55
C ASN A 62 -1.07 24.25 23.03
N GLY A 63 -1.03 23.02 22.48
CA GLY A 63 -0.86 22.78 21.05
C GLY A 63 0.56 23.02 20.55
N LYS A 64 1.58 22.92 21.41
CA LYS A 64 3.00 22.95 21.02
C LYS A 64 3.65 21.60 21.22
N ALA A 65 4.67 21.31 20.41
CA ALA A 65 5.52 20.15 20.59
C ALA A 65 6.89 20.59 21.14
N LYS A 66 7.43 19.84 22.11
CA LYS A 66 8.73 20.06 22.72
C LYS A 66 9.62 18.83 22.51
N ASP A 67 10.87 19.04 22.13
CA ASP A 67 11.87 17.95 22.05
C ASP A 67 12.16 17.38 23.43
N ILE A 68 12.32 16.06 23.48
CA ILE A 68 12.64 15.29 24.67
C ILE A 68 13.99 14.63 24.43
N ASP A 69 14.99 15.09 25.17
CA ASP A 69 16.37 14.60 25.06
C ASP A 69 16.82 13.81 26.31
N ASP A 70 16.01 13.80 27.37
CA ASP A 70 16.29 13.18 28.67
C ASP A 70 15.69 11.77 28.82
N TYR A 71 15.44 11.07 27.71
CA TYR A 71 15.02 9.67 27.70
C TYR A 71 16.22 8.71 27.73
N SER A 72 15.97 7.46 28.14
CA SER A 72 16.96 6.39 28.04
C SER A 72 16.43 5.21 27.21
N ILE A 73 17.32 4.57 26.46
CA ILE A 73 17.02 3.36 25.70
C ILE A 73 17.68 2.18 26.40
N LYS A 74 16.93 1.11 26.64
CA LYS A 74 17.43 -0.17 27.12
C LYS A 74 17.13 -1.27 26.10
N GLU A 75 18.06 -2.20 25.95
CA GLU A 75 17.86 -3.40 25.15
C GLU A 75 17.49 -4.59 26.04
N ASN A 76 16.61 -5.45 25.56
CA ASN A 76 16.28 -6.72 26.20
C ASN A 76 16.09 -7.83 25.16
N SER A 77 15.79 -9.05 25.62
CA SER A 77 15.57 -10.22 24.75
C SER A 77 14.35 -10.10 23.82
N LYS A 78 13.49 -9.09 24.01
CA LYS A 78 12.27 -8.83 23.23
C LYS A 78 12.39 -7.61 22.32
N GLY A 79 13.46 -6.83 22.40
CA GLY A 79 13.68 -5.63 21.58
C GLY A 79 14.28 -4.46 22.36
N ARG A 80 13.92 -3.24 21.96
CA ARG A 80 14.36 -1.98 22.60
C ARG A 80 13.21 -1.36 23.38
N ARG A 81 13.52 -0.76 24.52
CA ARG A 81 12.58 -0.05 25.39
C ARG A 81 13.03 1.37 25.59
N ILE A 82 12.10 2.31 25.55
CA ILE A 82 12.33 3.71 25.88
C ILE A 82 11.74 4.00 27.26
N LEU A 83 12.55 4.59 28.11
CA LEU A 83 12.18 5.02 29.45
C LEU A 83 12.28 6.53 29.53
N TRP A 84 11.25 7.16 30.06
CA TRP A 84 11.18 8.60 30.24
C TRP A 84 10.26 8.95 31.40
N GLU A 85 10.56 10.00 32.13
CA GLU A 85 9.70 10.54 33.19
C GLU A 85 9.21 11.93 32.78
N ASN A 86 7.91 12.17 32.88
CA ASN A 86 7.34 13.46 32.55
C ASN A 86 7.64 14.48 33.65
N ASN A 87 8.83 15.10 33.57
CA ASN A 87 9.28 16.18 34.44
C ASN A 87 8.73 17.56 34.04
N LEU A 88 7.79 17.62 33.07
CA LEU A 88 7.13 18.87 32.70
C LEU A 88 6.18 19.33 33.81
N ASP A 89 5.80 20.60 33.76
CA ASP A 89 4.88 21.17 34.74
C ASP A 89 3.40 20.85 34.47
N GLN A 90 3.12 20.01 33.46
CA GLN A 90 1.80 19.69 32.92
C GLN A 90 1.73 18.26 32.36
N ASP A 91 0.51 17.79 32.07
CA ASP A 91 0.27 16.55 31.33
C ASP A 91 0.67 16.73 29.86
N CYS A 92 1.03 15.63 29.20
CA CYS A 92 1.45 15.69 27.79
C CYS A 92 1.08 14.41 27.03
N THR A 93 1.21 14.46 25.71
CA THR A 93 1.27 13.26 24.87
C THR A 93 2.72 13.02 24.46
N PHE A 94 3.35 11.99 25.01
CA PHE A 94 4.67 11.53 24.60
C PHE A 94 4.56 10.86 23.23
N ILE A 95 5.45 11.21 22.32
CA ILE A 95 5.50 10.70 20.95
C ILE A 95 6.90 10.19 20.68
N ILE A 96 6.98 8.97 20.16
CA ILE A 96 8.20 8.42 19.56
C ILE A 96 7.90 8.00 18.13
N PHE A 97 8.78 8.38 17.19
CA PHE A 97 8.82 7.79 15.85
C PHE A 97 10.09 6.97 15.67
N ALA A 98 9.96 5.83 15.00
CA ALA A 98 11.06 4.95 14.68
C ALA A 98 10.87 4.26 13.31
N LYS A 99 11.99 3.89 12.68
CA LYS A 99 11.98 3.15 11.40
C LYS A 99 11.81 1.65 11.65
N GLY A 100 10.63 1.11 11.36
CA GLY A 100 10.31 -0.32 11.45
C GLY A 100 10.34 -1.04 10.09
N VAL A 101 10.02 -2.33 10.12
CA VAL A 101 9.74 -3.15 8.92
C VAL A 101 8.38 -3.78 9.08
N THR A 102 7.68 -4.03 7.98
CA THR A 102 6.40 -4.77 8.01
C THR A 102 6.59 -6.16 8.58
N LYS A 103 5.67 -6.60 9.43
CA LYS A 103 5.68 -7.88 10.12
C LYS A 103 4.42 -8.67 9.77
N GLY A 104 4.28 -9.84 10.39
CA GLY A 104 3.15 -10.72 10.13
C GLY A 104 3.32 -11.49 8.82
N VAL A 105 2.61 -12.60 8.75
CA VAL A 105 2.55 -13.46 7.57
C VAL A 105 1.21 -13.19 6.92
N LEU A 106 1.23 -12.78 5.65
CA LEU A 106 -0.01 -12.56 4.91
C LEU A 106 -0.74 -13.89 4.71
N PRO A 107 -2.09 -13.90 4.71
CA PRO A 107 -2.86 -15.12 4.46
C PRO A 107 -2.46 -15.86 3.18
N SER A 108 -2.07 -15.11 2.15
CA SER A 108 -1.59 -15.61 0.87
C SER A 108 -0.19 -16.24 0.91
N CYS A 109 0.56 -16.05 1.99
CA CYS A 109 1.90 -16.56 2.21
C CYS A 109 1.94 -17.71 3.23
N THR A 110 0.79 -18.29 3.57
CA THR A 110 0.68 -19.40 4.52
C THR A 110 -0.33 -20.45 4.06
N GLY A 111 -0.39 -21.58 4.76
CA GLY A 111 -1.43 -22.59 4.59
C GLY A 111 -1.24 -23.55 3.39
N SER A 112 -0.17 -23.39 2.60
CA SER A 112 0.14 -24.29 1.48
C SER A 112 1.62 -24.73 1.48
N SER A 113 1.92 -25.91 0.93
CA SER A 113 3.28 -26.48 0.94
C SER A 113 4.29 -25.71 0.08
N TRP A 114 3.81 -24.82 -0.78
CA TRP A 114 4.63 -23.95 -1.62
C TRP A 114 4.71 -22.50 -1.10
N THR A 115 4.13 -22.21 0.07
CA THR A 115 4.29 -20.92 0.77
C THR A 115 5.31 -21.06 1.90
N TRP A 116 6.01 -19.97 2.26
CA TRP A 116 7.17 -20.03 3.17
C TRP A 116 6.96 -19.35 4.54
N ASP A 117 5.73 -19.00 4.89
CA ASP A 117 5.38 -18.29 6.13
C ASP A 117 6.28 -17.05 6.36
N GLN A 118 6.72 -16.43 5.26
CA GLN A 118 7.69 -15.36 5.32
C GLN A 118 7.00 -14.08 5.74
N GLN A 119 7.59 -13.40 6.74
CA GLN A 119 7.01 -12.17 7.25
C GLN A 119 7.30 -10.96 6.36
N GLY A 120 6.31 -10.07 6.29
CA GLY A 120 6.37 -8.77 5.64
C GLY A 120 5.91 -8.78 4.18
N TYR A 121 6.12 -7.64 3.51
CA TYR A 121 5.71 -7.39 2.14
C TYR A 121 6.84 -6.75 1.33
N LEU A 122 6.73 -6.70 0.00
CA LEU A 122 7.69 -5.99 -0.86
C LEU A 122 7.71 -4.49 -0.53
N ASN A 123 8.91 -3.91 -0.48
CA ASN A 123 9.06 -2.47 -0.46
C ASN A 123 8.78 -1.88 -1.85
N THR A 124 7.52 -1.60 -2.12
CA THR A 124 7.05 -0.98 -3.38
C THR A 124 7.55 0.46 -3.57
N LEU A 125 8.10 1.08 -2.52
CA LEU A 125 8.71 2.42 -2.55
C LEU A 125 10.21 2.40 -2.85
N ASP A 126 10.90 1.25 -2.76
CA ASP A 126 12.31 1.12 -3.15
C ASP A 126 12.42 0.58 -4.59
N PRO A 127 12.91 1.39 -5.56
CA PRO A 127 12.98 0.94 -6.95
C PRO A 127 13.92 -0.26 -7.14
N ARG A 128 14.90 -0.46 -6.24
CA ARG A 128 15.79 -1.63 -6.28
C ARG A 128 15.08 -2.89 -5.82
N ALA A 129 14.20 -2.77 -4.82
CA ALA A 129 13.38 -3.90 -4.35
C ALA A 129 12.39 -4.33 -5.42
N VAL A 130 11.71 -3.37 -6.08
CA VAL A 130 10.83 -3.68 -7.22
C VAL A 130 11.61 -4.29 -8.37
N LYS A 131 12.81 -3.77 -8.69
CA LYS A 131 13.66 -4.39 -9.72
C LYS A 131 14.01 -5.84 -9.36
N ALA A 132 14.30 -6.12 -8.10
CA ALA A 132 14.55 -7.48 -7.64
C ALA A 132 13.32 -8.39 -7.75
N PHE A 133 12.11 -7.85 -7.56
CA PHE A 133 10.84 -8.55 -7.82
C PHE A 133 10.67 -8.89 -9.31
N LEU A 134 10.88 -7.92 -10.20
CA LEU A 134 10.84 -8.15 -11.65
C LEU A 134 11.87 -9.21 -12.08
N ASP A 135 13.08 -9.16 -11.54
CA ASP A 135 14.12 -10.16 -11.82
C ASP A 135 13.76 -11.56 -11.33
N TYR A 136 12.99 -11.65 -10.26
CA TYR A 136 12.61 -12.91 -9.64
C TYR A 136 11.44 -13.59 -10.36
N ILE A 137 10.47 -12.80 -10.84
CA ILE A 137 9.22 -13.31 -11.43
C ILE A 137 9.15 -13.03 -12.94
N TYR A 138 9.20 -11.75 -13.32
CA TYR A 138 8.95 -11.31 -14.68
C TYR A 138 10.01 -11.82 -15.65
N GLU A 139 11.28 -11.74 -15.28
CA GLU A 139 12.38 -12.27 -16.10
C GLU A 139 12.32 -13.80 -16.25
N GLU A 140 11.79 -14.52 -15.27
CA GLU A 140 11.56 -15.97 -15.38
C GLU A 140 10.44 -16.29 -16.38
N TYR A 141 9.37 -15.48 -16.42
CA TYR A 141 8.35 -15.59 -17.47
C TYR A 141 8.95 -15.30 -18.85
N ALA A 142 9.75 -14.25 -19.01
CA ALA A 142 10.38 -13.92 -20.29
C ALA A 142 11.31 -15.04 -20.78
N LYS A 143 12.12 -15.63 -19.90
CA LYS A 143 13.00 -16.76 -20.26
C LYS A 143 12.23 -17.98 -20.75
N ARG A 144 11.09 -18.29 -20.14
CA ARG A 144 10.33 -19.53 -20.41
C ARG A 144 9.30 -19.36 -21.54
N PHE A 145 8.68 -18.18 -21.62
CA PHE A 145 7.51 -17.93 -22.46
C PHE A 145 7.66 -16.72 -23.38
N GLY A 146 8.83 -16.10 -23.45
CA GLY A 146 9.06 -14.88 -24.23
C GLY A 146 8.73 -15.03 -25.73
N SER A 147 8.86 -16.23 -26.30
CA SER A 147 8.47 -16.49 -27.69
C SER A 147 6.96 -16.34 -27.96
N TYR A 148 6.14 -16.35 -26.91
CA TYR A 148 4.68 -16.20 -26.98
C TYR A 148 4.21 -14.77 -26.68
N PHE A 149 5.11 -13.86 -26.30
CA PHE A 149 4.78 -12.49 -25.96
C PHE A 149 4.24 -11.71 -27.16
N GLY A 150 3.25 -10.85 -26.92
CA GLY A 150 2.55 -10.05 -27.93
C GLY A 150 1.56 -10.85 -28.80
N SER A 151 1.58 -12.19 -28.74
CA SER A 151 0.70 -13.06 -29.53
C SER A 151 -0.27 -13.84 -28.64
N LEU A 152 0.15 -14.99 -28.13
CA LEU A 152 -0.63 -15.83 -27.21
C LEU A 152 -0.72 -15.15 -25.82
N ILE A 153 0.36 -14.51 -25.39
CA ILE A 153 0.45 -13.78 -24.13
C ILE A 153 0.40 -12.28 -24.44
N PRO A 154 -0.74 -11.61 -24.21
CA PRO A 154 -0.91 -10.21 -24.59
C PRO A 154 -0.43 -9.24 -23.51
N GLY A 155 -0.20 -9.70 -22.28
CA GLY A 155 0.14 -8.81 -21.17
C GLY A 155 0.30 -9.51 -19.83
N VAL A 156 0.60 -8.67 -18.83
CA VAL A 156 0.75 -9.04 -17.41
C VAL A 156 -0.31 -8.32 -16.58
N PHE A 157 -0.85 -9.03 -15.60
CA PHE A 157 -1.79 -8.57 -14.58
C PHE A 157 -1.04 -8.44 -13.24
N THR A 158 -1.15 -7.28 -12.59
CA THR A 158 -0.74 -7.07 -11.19
C THR A 158 -1.97 -6.99 -10.31
N ASP A 159 -1.91 -7.60 -9.13
CA ASP A 159 -3.02 -7.70 -8.20
C ASP A 159 -2.70 -6.99 -6.88
N GLU A 160 -3.55 -6.04 -6.50
CA GLU A 160 -3.51 -5.36 -5.21
C GLU A 160 -2.13 -4.89 -4.67
N PRO A 161 -1.18 -4.34 -5.47
CA PRO A 161 0.01 -3.74 -4.91
C PRO A 161 -0.36 -2.51 -4.06
N CYS A 162 0.42 -2.25 -3.01
CA CYS A 162 0.17 -1.11 -2.13
C CYS A 162 1.46 -0.48 -1.56
N LEU A 163 1.30 0.70 -0.96
CA LEU A 163 2.31 1.49 -0.26
C LEU A 163 2.80 0.79 1.02
N SER A 164 1.86 0.21 1.78
CA SER A 164 2.08 -0.46 3.05
C SER A 164 0.85 -1.29 3.42
N LEU A 165 1.06 -2.52 3.92
CA LEU A 165 -0.01 -3.39 4.42
C LEU A 165 -0.29 -3.22 5.92
N GLU A 166 0.55 -2.45 6.61
CA GLU A 166 0.43 -2.33 8.06
C GLU A 166 -0.68 -1.34 8.46
N SER A 167 -1.33 -1.66 9.56
CA SER A 167 -2.34 -0.82 10.20
C SER A 167 -1.85 -0.39 11.57
N ALA A 168 -2.01 0.89 11.90
CA ALA A 168 -1.76 1.36 13.26
C ALA A 168 -2.91 0.96 14.19
N LYS A 169 -2.59 0.58 15.43
CA LYS A 169 -3.59 0.47 16.50
C LYS A 169 -3.86 1.84 17.12
N GLU A 170 -4.87 1.92 17.99
CA GLU A 170 -5.10 3.13 18.78
C GLU A 170 -3.84 3.50 19.58
N GLY A 171 -3.43 4.76 19.49
CA GLY A 171 -2.18 5.24 20.11
C GLY A 171 -0.91 4.90 19.34
N GLU A 172 -1.00 4.37 18.11
CA GLU A 172 0.13 4.12 17.23
C GLU A 172 -0.01 4.89 15.91
N ALA A 173 1.10 5.01 15.19
CA ALA A 173 1.13 5.45 13.80
C ALA A 173 1.94 4.44 12.98
N CYS A 174 1.53 4.23 11.74
CA CYS A 174 2.27 3.40 10.79
C CYS A 174 2.09 4.01 9.40
N LEU A 175 3.12 4.70 8.91
CA LEU A 175 3.07 5.44 7.66
C LEU A 175 4.02 4.80 6.61
N PRO A 176 3.66 4.82 5.31
CA PRO A 176 4.50 4.27 4.25
C PRO A 176 5.88 4.91 4.23
N PHE A 177 6.95 4.11 4.19
CA PHE A 177 8.32 4.64 4.27
C PHE A 177 9.29 3.83 3.39
N THR A 178 10.47 4.40 3.13
CA THR A 178 11.53 3.65 2.45
C THR A 178 12.91 4.18 2.83
N HIS A 179 13.94 3.38 2.56
CA HIS A 179 15.32 3.81 2.74
C HIS A 179 15.63 5.03 1.88
N GLY A 180 16.18 6.08 2.50
CA GLY A 180 16.49 7.33 1.80
C GLY A 180 15.31 8.29 1.63
N LEU A 181 14.14 8.00 2.21
CA LEU A 181 12.95 8.85 2.06
C LEU A 181 13.21 10.29 2.52
N PHE A 182 13.94 10.50 3.62
CA PHE A 182 14.25 11.85 4.10
C PHE A 182 15.09 12.66 3.10
N GLU A 183 16.06 12.02 2.45
CA GLU A 183 16.90 12.65 1.44
C GLU A 183 16.08 12.98 0.19
N ILE A 184 15.22 12.06 -0.24
CA ILE A 184 14.29 12.26 -1.36
C ILE A 184 13.32 13.40 -1.03
N PHE A 185 12.76 13.40 0.18
CA PHE A 185 11.83 14.42 0.66
C PHE A 185 12.48 15.79 0.66
N ARG A 186 13.65 15.92 1.29
CA ARG A 186 14.41 17.19 1.32
C ARG A 186 14.72 17.69 -0.08
N LYS A 187 15.10 16.79 -0.99
CA LYS A 187 15.39 17.14 -2.39
C LYS A 187 14.16 17.62 -3.15
N ARG A 188 12.99 16.98 -3.00
CA ARG A 188 11.77 17.30 -3.76
C ARG A 188 10.92 18.41 -3.13
N LYS A 189 10.90 18.52 -1.80
CA LYS A 189 10.01 19.41 -1.04
C LYS A 189 10.73 20.58 -0.38
N GLY A 190 12.07 20.54 -0.29
CA GLY A 190 12.89 21.69 0.09
C GLY A 190 13.11 21.90 1.59
N TYR A 191 12.71 20.94 2.45
CA TYR A 191 12.95 21.00 3.90
C TYR A 191 13.15 19.61 4.50
N ASP A 192 13.70 19.53 5.72
CA ASP A 192 13.88 18.24 6.41
C ASP A 192 12.58 17.83 7.12
N LEU A 193 12.11 16.62 6.81
CA LEU A 193 10.91 16.05 7.40
C LEU A 193 11.14 15.53 8.83
N ARG A 194 12.40 15.22 9.21
CA ARG A 194 12.73 14.61 10.51
C ARG A 194 12.18 15.39 11.69
N ASP A 195 12.33 16.72 11.68
CA ASP A 195 11.87 17.59 12.78
C ASP A 195 10.35 17.75 12.82
N LYS A 196 9.66 17.33 11.74
CA LYS A 196 8.23 17.58 11.49
C LYS A 196 7.39 16.30 11.50
N LEU A 197 7.95 15.15 11.91
CA LEU A 197 7.23 13.88 11.93
C LEU A 197 5.93 13.92 12.76
N HIS A 198 5.93 14.67 13.86
CA HIS A 198 4.73 14.89 14.68
C HIS A 198 3.59 15.61 13.94
N GLU A 199 3.90 16.47 12.96
CA GLU A 199 2.90 17.19 12.15
C GLU A 199 2.14 16.24 11.19
N LEU A 200 2.68 15.04 10.92
CA LEU A 200 1.98 14.01 10.15
C LEU A 200 0.75 13.44 10.88
N ILE A 201 0.71 13.55 12.22
CA ILE A 201 -0.33 12.95 13.07
C ILE A 201 -1.13 14.01 13.82
N PHE A 202 -0.48 15.07 14.30
CA PHE A 202 -1.12 16.12 15.09
C PHE A 202 -1.32 17.39 14.27
N ASP A 203 -2.42 18.10 14.55
CA ASP A 203 -2.77 19.37 13.88
C ASP A 203 -1.96 20.52 14.50
N LEU A 204 -0.64 20.45 14.35
CA LEU A 204 0.35 21.38 14.93
C LEU A 204 1.28 21.90 13.84
N GLY A 205 1.82 23.10 14.01
CA GLY A 205 2.75 23.68 13.05
C GLY A 205 2.10 23.86 11.67
N ASP A 206 2.75 23.36 10.63
CA ASP A 206 2.31 23.45 9.23
C ASP A 206 1.78 22.09 8.74
N TYR A 207 1.02 21.40 9.60
CA TYR A 207 0.58 20.02 9.39
C TYR A 207 -0.13 19.80 8.06
N LEU A 208 -0.91 20.76 7.56
CA LEU A 208 -1.59 20.65 6.27
C LEU A 208 -0.58 20.53 5.13
N LYS A 209 0.44 21.40 5.10
CA LYS A 209 1.51 21.34 4.12
C LYS A 209 2.34 20.07 4.29
N VAL A 210 2.72 19.73 5.53
CA VAL A 210 3.58 18.57 5.79
C VAL A 210 2.90 17.27 5.37
N ARG A 211 1.61 17.09 5.70
CA ARG A 211 0.84 15.92 5.27
C ARG A 211 0.67 15.88 3.75
N TYR A 212 0.35 17.01 3.12
CA TYR A 212 0.25 17.07 1.66
C TYR A 212 1.57 16.71 0.97
N ASP A 213 2.69 17.30 1.41
CA ASP A 213 4.01 17.05 0.85
C ASP A 213 4.47 15.61 1.08
N TYR A 214 4.15 15.02 2.24
CA TYR A 214 4.43 13.62 2.53
C TYR A 214 3.64 12.67 1.63
N TRP A 215 2.31 12.82 1.62
CA TRP A 215 1.44 11.92 0.87
C TRP A 215 1.63 12.05 -0.63
N SER A 216 1.84 13.27 -1.16
CA SER A 216 2.21 13.45 -2.56
C SER A 216 3.53 12.78 -2.89
N LEU A 217 4.54 12.89 -2.02
CA LEU A 217 5.83 12.26 -2.26
C LEU A 217 5.75 10.73 -2.28
N VAL A 218 5.17 10.10 -1.26
CA VAL A 218 5.11 8.63 -1.20
C VAL A 218 4.27 8.07 -2.35
N THR A 219 3.22 8.78 -2.77
CA THR A 219 2.43 8.43 -3.96
C THR A 219 3.29 8.47 -5.24
N GLU A 220 4.03 9.56 -5.46
CA GLU A 220 4.93 9.68 -6.62
C GLU A 220 6.01 8.59 -6.62
N VAL A 221 6.63 8.34 -5.47
CA VAL A 221 7.68 7.32 -5.33
C VAL A 221 7.12 5.92 -5.59
N PHE A 222 5.90 5.61 -5.12
CA PHE A 222 5.25 4.34 -5.43
C PHE A 222 4.95 4.18 -6.92
N SER A 223 4.35 5.21 -7.52
CA SER A 223 4.06 5.25 -8.96
C SER A 223 5.31 5.03 -9.82
N GLU A 224 6.41 5.70 -9.48
CA GLU A 224 7.69 5.61 -10.19
C GLU A 224 8.43 4.28 -9.93
N SER A 225 8.46 3.83 -8.68
CA SER A 225 9.19 2.62 -8.28
C SER A 225 8.47 1.36 -8.72
N TYR A 226 7.14 1.30 -8.60
CA TYR A 226 6.35 0.10 -8.87
C TYR A 226 5.76 0.11 -10.29
N SER A 227 4.70 0.89 -10.50
CA SER A 227 3.89 0.82 -11.73
C SER A 227 4.67 1.23 -12.98
N LYS A 228 5.52 2.26 -12.90
CA LYS A 228 6.35 2.67 -14.04
C LYS A 228 7.37 1.59 -14.42
N GLN A 229 8.00 0.92 -13.46
CA GLN A 229 8.98 -0.13 -13.78
C GLN A 229 8.32 -1.33 -14.47
N ILE A 230 7.13 -1.74 -14.02
CA ILE A 230 6.34 -2.79 -14.69
C ILE A 230 5.95 -2.33 -16.09
N ARG A 231 5.46 -1.10 -16.24
CA ARG A 231 5.14 -0.52 -17.55
C ARG A 231 6.34 -0.54 -18.49
N ASP A 232 7.49 -0.02 -18.06
CA ASP A 232 8.71 0.01 -18.86
C ASP A 232 9.15 -1.41 -19.25
N TRP A 233 8.95 -2.40 -18.36
CA TRP A 233 9.23 -3.81 -18.65
C TRP A 233 8.26 -4.34 -19.71
N CYS A 234 6.96 -4.15 -19.55
CA CYS A 234 5.95 -4.57 -20.51
C CYS A 234 6.19 -3.95 -21.90
N ASP A 235 6.54 -2.66 -21.97
CA ASP A 235 6.86 -1.96 -23.22
C ASP A 235 8.02 -2.62 -23.97
N ARG A 236 9.11 -2.95 -23.26
CA ARG A 236 10.28 -3.64 -23.85
C ARG A 236 9.96 -5.04 -24.36
N HIS A 237 8.95 -5.68 -23.79
CA HIS A 237 8.52 -7.03 -24.14
C HIS A 237 7.29 -7.07 -25.06
N HIS A 238 6.82 -5.90 -25.53
CA HIS A 238 5.60 -5.77 -26.36
C HIS A 238 4.36 -6.38 -25.72
N LEU A 239 4.21 -6.15 -24.41
CA LEU A 239 3.12 -6.64 -23.57
C LEU A 239 2.26 -5.48 -23.07
N ASN A 240 0.98 -5.76 -22.81
CA ASN A 240 0.12 -4.86 -22.04
C ASN A 240 0.41 -5.01 -20.55
N TYR A 241 0.21 -3.92 -19.82
CA TYR A 241 0.24 -3.86 -18.35
C TYR A 241 -1.18 -3.53 -17.89
N THR A 242 -1.77 -4.43 -17.08
CA THR A 242 -3.10 -4.30 -16.51
C THR A 242 -3.08 -4.74 -15.05
N GLY A 243 -4.19 -4.57 -14.34
CA GLY A 243 -4.34 -4.95 -12.95
C GLY A 243 -5.20 -3.95 -12.20
N HIS A 244 -5.11 -3.96 -10.88
CA HIS A 244 -5.75 -2.98 -10.01
C HIS A 244 -4.89 -2.74 -8.77
N PHE A 245 -5.41 -2.02 -7.75
CA PHE A 245 -4.67 -1.64 -6.55
C PHE A 245 -5.48 -1.97 -5.30
N LEU A 246 -4.79 -2.25 -4.20
CA LEU A 246 -5.43 -2.74 -2.97
C LEU A 246 -6.49 -1.78 -2.43
N GLU A 247 -7.66 -2.34 -2.10
CA GLU A 247 -8.78 -1.69 -1.41
C GLU A 247 -9.20 -0.36 -2.08
N ASP A 248 -9.47 -0.42 -3.38
CA ASP A 248 -9.85 0.74 -4.18
C ASP A 248 -11.35 1.08 -4.12
N GLU A 249 -12.14 0.41 -3.27
CA GLU A 249 -13.60 0.58 -3.13
C GLU A 249 -14.00 1.90 -2.46
N THR A 250 -13.12 2.48 -1.65
CA THR A 250 -13.37 3.75 -0.96
C THR A 250 -12.20 4.71 -1.14
N LEU A 251 -12.49 6.02 -1.15
CA LEU A 251 -11.43 7.03 -1.21
C LEU A 251 -10.50 6.96 0.02
N TYR A 252 -11.02 6.55 1.16
CA TYR A 252 -10.23 6.43 2.38
C TYR A 252 -9.19 5.31 2.26
N GLU A 253 -9.62 4.09 1.96
CA GLU A 253 -8.70 2.95 1.82
C GLU A 253 -7.79 3.12 0.60
N SER A 254 -8.33 3.58 -0.54
CA SER A 254 -7.52 3.86 -1.73
C SER A 254 -6.41 4.87 -1.45
N THR A 255 -6.69 5.95 -0.72
CA THR A 255 -5.67 6.94 -0.33
C THR A 255 -4.64 6.33 0.62
N ARG A 256 -5.08 5.47 1.54
CA ARG A 256 -4.20 4.82 2.51
C ARG A 256 -3.24 3.84 1.84
N TYR A 257 -3.72 2.99 0.95
CA TYR A 257 -2.94 1.93 0.32
C TYR A 257 -2.24 2.36 -0.96
N SER A 258 -2.76 3.34 -1.68
CA SER A 258 -2.24 3.72 -3.01
C SER A 258 -1.96 5.21 -3.18
N GLY A 259 -2.36 6.05 -2.22
CA GLY A 259 -2.28 7.50 -2.36
C GLY A 259 -3.28 8.00 -3.42
N ASP A 260 -2.85 8.94 -4.26
CA ASP A 260 -3.62 9.27 -5.48
C ASP A 260 -3.46 8.14 -6.51
N VAL A 261 -4.48 7.26 -6.59
CA VAL A 261 -4.48 6.07 -7.47
C VAL A 261 -4.21 6.41 -8.94
N TYR A 262 -4.59 7.61 -9.40
CA TYR A 262 -4.32 8.03 -10.78
C TYR A 262 -2.82 8.10 -11.07
N GLN A 263 -1.98 8.39 -10.07
CA GLN A 263 -0.53 8.44 -10.27
C GLN A 263 0.03 7.08 -10.66
N SER A 264 -0.47 6.00 -10.09
CA SER A 264 0.00 4.65 -10.43
C SER A 264 -0.75 4.07 -11.63
N ALA A 265 -2.07 4.26 -11.68
CA ALA A 265 -2.93 3.75 -12.76
C ALA A 265 -2.62 4.37 -14.14
N LYS A 266 -2.06 5.59 -14.21
CA LYS A 266 -1.65 6.22 -15.49
C LYS A 266 -0.62 5.39 -16.27
N TRP A 267 0.14 4.54 -15.58
CA TRP A 267 1.14 3.67 -16.20
C TRP A 267 0.54 2.41 -16.82
N MET A 268 -0.68 2.03 -16.46
CA MET A 268 -1.34 0.86 -17.03
C MET A 268 -1.76 1.11 -18.48
N HIS A 269 -1.45 0.14 -19.35
CA HIS A 269 -1.98 0.09 -20.71
C HIS A 269 -3.49 -0.09 -20.71
N ILE A 270 -3.98 -0.90 -19.77
CA ILE A 270 -5.37 -1.21 -19.54
C ILE A 270 -5.61 -1.00 -18.05
N PRO A 271 -6.14 0.16 -17.62
CA PRO A 271 -6.51 0.36 -16.22
C PRO A 271 -7.59 -0.65 -15.82
N GLY A 272 -7.47 -1.18 -14.61
CA GLY A 272 -8.44 -2.12 -14.05
C GLY A 272 -8.90 -1.74 -12.64
N MET A 273 -9.89 -2.48 -12.20
CA MET A 273 -10.43 -2.54 -10.83
C MET A 273 -10.76 -4.00 -10.55
N ASP A 274 -11.16 -4.32 -9.32
CA ASP A 274 -11.87 -5.54 -9.00
C ASP A 274 -13.29 -5.26 -8.53
N LEU A 275 -14.12 -6.30 -8.61
CA LEU A 275 -15.47 -6.31 -8.07
C LEU A 275 -15.76 -7.72 -7.55
N LEU A 276 -15.39 -7.93 -6.29
CA LEU A 276 -15.57 -9.21 -5.64
C LEU A 276 -17.02 -9.42 -5.18
N ARG A 277 -17.40 -10.70 -5.11
CA ARG A 277 -18.72 -11.19 -4.70
C ARG A 277 -19.83 -10.72 -5.66
N LYS A 278 -21.09 -10.87 -5.24
CA LYS A 278 -22.27 -10.43 -5.98
C LYS A 278 -22.57 -8.92 -5.79
N SER A 279 -21.55 -8.14 -5.46
CA SER A 279 -21.65 -6.75 -4.99
C SER A 279 -21.77 -5.78 -6.16
N THR A 280 -22.82 -4.97 -6.15
CA THR A 280 -23.00 -3.82 -7.05
C THR A 280 -23.63 -2.72 -6.21
N SER A 281 -23.66 -1.47 -6.70
CA SER A 281 -24.39 -0.40 -6.02
C SER A 281 -25.89 -0.67 -5.84
N TYR A 282 -26.44 -1.65 -6.56
CA TYR A 282 -27.83 -2.07 -6.50
C TYR A 282 -28.06 -3.31 -5.62
N SER A 283 -27.01 -3.95 -5.10
CA SER A 283 -27.15 -5.17 -4.32
C SER A 283 -27.85 -4.89 -2.98
N GLU A 284 -28.81 -5.74 -2.61
CA GLU A 284 -29.48 -5.66 -1.30
C GLU A 284 -28.53 -5.95 -0.14
N GLN A 285 -27.45 -6.69 -0.40
CA GLN A 285 -26.45 -7.07 0.58
C GLN A 285 -25.46 -5.91 0.85
N LYS A 286 -25.74 -5.10 1.87
CA LYS A 286 -25.04 -3.85 2.19
C LYS A 286 -23.72 -4.01 2.96
N ASN A 287 -22.96 -5.06 2.74
CA ASN A 287 -21.74 -5.31 3.52
C ASN A 287 -20.52 -5.46 2.60
N LEU A 288 -19.85 -4.35 2.29
CA LEU A 288 -18.41 -4.40 2.03
C LEU A 288 -17.70 -4.52 3.38
N PRO A 289 -16.55 -5.21 3.46
CA PRO A 289 -15.73 -5.21 4.67
C PRO A 289 -15.41 -3.78 5.16
N SER A 290 -15.20 -2.86 4.20
CA SER A 290 -14.78 -1.47 4.43
C SER A 290 -15.94 -0.45 4.48
N SER A 291 -17.16 -0.80 4.05
CA SER A 291 -18.30 0.13 4.08
C SER A 291 -19.68 -0.54 4.03
N LYS A 292 -20.67 0.12 4.65
CA LYS A 292 -22.10 -0.27 4.52
C LYS A 292 -22.78 0.36 3.30
N ASP A 293 -22.10 1.25 2.59
CA ASP A 293 -22.63 1.99 1.44
C ASP A 293 -22.02 1.49 0.13
N LEU A 294 -22.72 0.57 -0.54
CA LEU A 294 -22.29 0.00 -1.83
C LEU A 294 -22.28 1.01 -2.98
N ARG A 295 -22.84 2.22 -2.79
CA ARG A 295 -22.76 3.29 -3.81
C ARG A 295 -21.32 3.75 -4.02
N LEU A 296 -20.43 3.50 -3.05
CA LEU A 296 -19.00 3.80 -3.16
C LEU A 296 -18.31 3.00 -4.28
N LEU A 297 -18.83 1.81 -4.64
CA LEU A 297 -18.30 1.03 -5.77
C LEU A 297 -18.37 1.78 -7.11
N ASN A 298 -19.30 2.75 -7.24
CA ASN A 298 -19.35 3.61 -8.42
C ASN A 298 -18.09 4.49 -8.52
N ILE A 299 -17.51 4.89 -7.38
CA ILE A 299 -16.30 5.71 -7.35
C ILE A 299 -15.16 4.93 -7.98
N THR A 300 -14.92 3.69 -7.56
CA THR A 300 -13.87 2.81 -8.11
C THR A 300 -13.97 2.67 -9.62
N ALA A 301 -15.13 2.26 -10.12
CA ALA A 301 -15.34 2.14 -11.57
C ALA A 301 -15.18 3.48 -12.30
N LYS A 302 -15.53 4.60 -11.67
CA LYS A 302 -15.31 5.94 -12.22
C LYS A 302 -13.84 6.37 -12.17
N LEU A 303 -13.06 6.03 -11.14
CA LEU A 303 -11.62 6.26 -11.09
C LEU A 303 -10.93 5.50 -12.23
N THR A 304 -11.26 4.22 -12.40
CA THR A 304 -10.66 3.36 -13.44
C THR A 304 -11.07 3.79 -14.85
N SER A 305 -12.36 4.01 -15.11
CA SER A 305 -12.82 4.47 -16.43
C SER A 305 -12.30 5.87 -16.79
N SER A 306 -12.17 6.77 -15.81
CA SER A 306 -11.59 8.11 -16.05
C SER A 306 -10.10 8.03 -16.36
N THR A 307 -9.36 7.14 -15.69
CA THR A 307 -7.96 6.85 -16.02
C THR A 307 -7.84 6.38 -17.47
N ALA A 308 -8.72 5.47 -17.91
CA ALA A 308 -8.70 4.97 -19.29
C ALA A 308 -8.95 6.08 -20.31
N VAL A 309 -9.91 6.98 -20.05
CA VAL A 309 -10.16 8.15 -20.91
C VAL A 309 -8.93 9.05 -20.99
N HIS A 310 -8.28 9.33 -19.86
CA HIS A 310 -7.10 10.19 -19.82
C HIS A 310 -5.90 9.57 -20.54
N ASN A 311 -5.69 8.26 -20.37
CA ASN A 311 -4.61 7.52 -21.01
C ASN A 311 -4.87 7.20 -22.50
N GLY A 312 -6.09 7.42 -22.99
CA GLY A 312 -6.53 6.96 -24.31
C GLY A 312 -6.65 5.43 -24.43
N SER A 313 -6.79 4.72 -23.30
CA SER A 313 -6.98 3.28 -23.30
C SER A 313 -8.35 2.92 -23.89
N ARG A 314 -8.34 1.97 -24.83
CA ARG A 314 -9.58 1.43 -25.43
C ARG A 314 -10.25 0.39 -24.53
N ARG A 315 -9.52 -0.15 -23.55
CA ARG A 315 -9.99 -1.23 -22.68
C ARG A 315 -9.93 -0.80 -21.22
N VAL A 316 -10.93 -1.20 -20.47
CA VAL A 316 -11.02 -0.98 -19.03
C VAL A 316 -11.41 -2.30 -18.40
N LEU A 317 -10.52 -2.81 -17.54
CA LEU A 317 -10.64 -4.14 -16.97
C LEU A 317 -11.41 -4.11 -15.65
N CYS A 318 -12.14 -5.19 -15.37
CA CYS A 318 -12.56 -5.54 -14.02
C CYS A 318 -12.25 -7.02 -13.80
N GLU A 319 -11.57 -7.35 -12.71
CA GLU A 319 -11.61 -8.69 -12.12
C GLU A 319 -13.00 -8.87 -11.51
N ALA A 320 -13.82 -9.75 -12.07
CA ALA A 320 -15.23 -9.87 -11.71
C ALA A 320 -15.56 -11.32 -11.40
N PHE A 321 -16.59 -11.51 -10.57
CA PHE A 321 -17.09 -12.84 -10.15
C PHE A 321 -16.15 -13.61 -9.21
N GLY A 322 -14.98 -13.04 -8.86
CA GLY A 322 -14.15 -13.51 -7.75
C GLY A 322 -14.92 -13.53 -6.43
N LEU A 323 -14.57 -14.47 -5.55
CA LEU A 323 -15.23 -14.70 -4.26
C LEU A 323 -16.76 -14.88 -4.32
N THR A 324 -17.28 -15.34 -5.46
CA THR A 324 -18.68 -15.78 -5.56
C THR A 324 -18.80 -17.25 -5.14
N GLY A 325 -19.95 -17.62 -4.59
CA GLY A 325 -20.25 -19.01 -4.24
C GLY A 325 -20.71 -19.82 -5.46
N TRP A 326 -20.86 -21.13 -5.26
CA TRP A 326 -21.50 -22.04 -6.24
C TRP A 326 -22.98 -21.69 -6.53
N ASP A 327 -23.55 -20.75 -5.80
CA ASP A 327 -24.89 -20.18 -5.99
C ASP A 327 -24.91 -19.01 -6.98
N LEU A 328 -23.80 -18.68 -7.66
CA LEU A 328 -23.78 -17.64 -8.69
C LEU A 328 -24.72 -17.98 -9.85
N THR A 329 -25.72 -17.12 -10.08
CA THR A 329 -26.71 -17.31 -11.15
C THR A 329 -26.37 -16.49 -12.39
N MET A 330 -26.93 -16.87 -13.54
CA MET A 330 -26.84 -16.04 -14.76
C MET A 330 -27.47 -14.66 -14.59
N GLU A 331 -28.48 -14.53 -13.72
CA GLU A 331 -29.10 -13.26 -13.38
C GLU A 331 -28.12 -12.35 -12.60
N ASP A 332 -27.41 -12.91 -11.62
CA ASP A 332 -26.34 -12.20 -10.93
C ASP A 332 -25.25 -11.73 -11.90
N MET A 333 -24.78 -12.62 -12.77
CA MET A 333 -23.75 -12.29 -13.76
C MET A 333 -24.20 -11.19 -14.71
N LYS A 334 -25.47 -11.23 -15.15
CA LYS A 334 -26.06 -10.19 -16.00
C LYS A 334 -26.12 -8.85 -15.28
N ARG A 335 -26.64 -8.81 -14.05
CA ARG A 335 -26.74 -7.58 -13.25
C ARG A 335 -25.39 -6.93 -13.01
N ILE A 336 -24.37 -7.73 -12.64
CA ILE A 336 -23.00 -7.27 -12.45
C ILE A 336 -22.42 -6.74 -13.77
N THR A 337 -22.58 -7.49 -14.86
CA THR A 337 -22.07 -7.09 -16.18
C THR A 337 -22.72 -5.81 -16.69
N ASP A 338 -24.03 -5.65 -16.53
CA ASP A 338 -24.75 -4.44 -16.94
C ASP A 338 -24.25 -3.22 -16.16
N TRP A 339 -24.04 -3.35 -14.84
CA TRP A 339 -23.50 -2.29 -13.99
C TRP A 339 -22.07 -1.90 -14.41
N LEU A 340 -21.20 -2.89 -14.60
CA LEU A 340 -19.82 -2.69 -15.08
C LEU A 340 -19.81 -1.96 -16.43
N CYS A 341 -20.58 -2.45 -17.40
CA CYS A 341 -20.69 -1.84 -18.73
C CYS A 341 -21.20 -0.39 -18.66
N ALA A 342 -22.21 -0.12 -17.83
CA ALA A 342 -22.76 1.21 -17.65
C ALA A 342 -21.75 2.21 -17.07
N LEU A 343 -20.77 1.73 -16.27
CA LEU A 343 -19.71 2.55 -15.69
C LEU A 343 -18.46 2.66 -16.56
N GLY A 344 -18.47 2.06 -17.76
CA GLY A 344 -17.40 2.16 -18.75
C GLY A 344 -16.40 1.00 -18.72
N ILE A 345 -16.68 -0.07 -17.97
CA ILE A 345 -15.88 -1.29 -17.97
C ILE A 345 -16.23 -2.14 -19.20
N ASN A 346 -15.23 -2.59 -19.95
CA ASN A 346 -15.45 -3.29 -21.21
C ASN A 346 -14.56 -4.52 -21.44
N LEU A 347 -13.71 -4.85 -20.47
CA LEU A 347 -12.93 -6.09 -20.38
C LEU A 347 -13.20 -6.71 -19.00
N ARG A 348 -13.41 -8.02 -18.97
CA ARG A 348 -13.61 -8.78 -17.73
C ARG A 348 -12.58 -9.88 -17.67
N GLU A 349 -11.98 -10.02 -16.50
CA GLU A 349 -11.19 -11.16 -16.06
C GLU A 349 -12.09 -11.94 -15.08
N CYS A 350 -12.08 -13.28 -15.18
CA CYS A 350 -13.03 -14.16 -14.49
C CYS A 350 -12.29 -15.29 -13.79
#